data_AF-A0A0J8S315-F1
#
_entry.id   AF-A0A0J8S315-F1
#
_cell.length_a   1.000
_cell.length_b   1.000
_cell.length_c   1.000
_cell.angle_alpha   90.00
_cell.angle_beta   90.00
_cell.angle_gamma   90.00
#
_symmetry.space_group_name_H-M   'P 1'
#
loop_
_entity.id
_entity.type
_entity.pdbx_description
1 polymer ?
#
loop_
_entity_poly.entity_id
_entity_poly.type
_entity_poly.pdbx_seq_one_letter_code
_entity_poly.pdbx_strand_id
1 'polypeptide(L)'
;MSIKSDRLLVHYTTHPAIDEDGDVIRNATAIVSVEGNDPANWFQRHRFDWSKEELRFYHNGSLMHANNIRIPDVGGRALLNLWADGGIWSGAPSTTNVYMRVKYVIVYHNTTASDSGQDVEFNDRCARAGGPSNETVCLDVFVEDGAVDPSSIGTALAPLPFWVLSLLWLVLGVIFTSL
;
A
#
# COMPACT_ATOMS: atom_id res chain seq x y z
N MET A 1 -11.67 7.11 25.00
CA MET A 1 -12.89 7.41 24.22
C MET A 1 -12.75 6.67 22.90
N SER A 2 -13.45 5.55 22.74
CA SER A 2 -13.31 4.67 21.58
C SER A 2 -14.22 5.19 20.47
N ILE A 3 -13.66 5.67 19.37
CA ILE A 3 -14.42 5.93 18.14
C ILE A 3 -14.72 4.57 17.54
N LYS A 4 -15.78 3.92 18.04
CA LYS A 4 -16.41 2.77 17.41
C LYS A 4 -17.34 3.31 16.32
N SER A 5 -16.76 3.79 15.23
CA SER A 5 -17.53 3.94 14.01
C SER A 5 -17.36 2.65 13.25
N ASP A 6 -18.42 1.84 13.19
CA ASP A 6 -18.47 0.61 12.38
C ASP A 6 -18.42 0.90 10.86
N ARG A 7 -18.28 2.19 10.49
CA ARG A 7 -18.24 2.70 9.13
C ARG A 7 -17.10 3.71 9.02
N LEU A 8 -16.15 3.44 8.11
CA LEU A 8 -15.12 4.39 7.70
C LEU A 8 -15.57 5.04 6.39
N LEU A 9 -15.43 6.36 6.30
CA LEU A 9 -15.63 7.08 5.04
C LEU A 9 -14.31 7.13 4.29
N VAL A 10 -14.35 6.68 3.03
CA VAL A 10 -13.21 6.71 2.12
C VAL A 10 -13.57 7.59 0.93
N HIS A 11 -12.66 8.51 0.60
CA HIS A 11 -12.80 9.40 -0.54
C HIS A 11 -11.92 8.87 -1.67
N TYR A 12 -12.54 8.37 -2.74
CA TYR A 12 -11.86 8.02 -3.98
C TYR A 12 -11.99 9.18 -4.96
N THR A 13 -10.87 9.83 -5.27
CA THR A 13 -10.86 11.09 -5.99
C THR A 13 -9.90 11.05 -7.16
N THR A 14 -10.39 11.46 -8.33
CA THR A 14 -9.54 11.84 -9.46
C THR A 14 -9.21 13.33 -9.37
N HIS A 15 -7.93 13.66 -9.36
CA HIS A 15 -7.48 15.04 -9.24
C HIS A 15 -7.21 15.67 -10.62
N PRO A 16 -7.53 16.95 -10.84
CA PRO A 16 -8.25 17.83 -9.91
C PRO A 16 -9.74 17.50 -9.83
N ALA A 17 -10.31 17.63 -8.63
CA ALA A 17 -11.74 17.44 -8.39
C ALA A 17 -12.54 18.75 -8.45
N ILE A 18 -11.86 19.85 -8.70
CA ILE A 18 -12.40 21.21 -8.81
C ILE A 18 -12.01 21.75 -10.20
N ASP A 19 -12.91 22.45 -10.86
CA ASP A 19 -12.65 23.11 -12.15
C ASP A 19 -11.98 24.49 -11.98
N GLU A 20 -11.86 25.23 -13.09
CA GLU A 20 -11.20 26.54 -13.10
C GLU A 20 -12.01 27.64 -12.39
N ASP A 21 -13.33 27.45 -12.30
CA ASP A 21 -14.27 28.38 -11.65
C ASP A 21 -14.38 28.12 -10.14
N GLY A 22 -13.78 27.03 -9.65
CA GLY A 22 -13.82 26.63 -8.25
C GLY A 22 -14.97 25.68 -7.92
N ASP A 23 -15.71 25.21 -8.93
CA ASP A 23 -16.83 24.30 -8.76
C ASP A 23 -16.37 22.84 -8.70
N VAL A 24 -17.08 22.03 -7.92
CA VAL A 24 -16.79 20.60 -7.79
C VAL A 24 -17.18 19.89 -9.07
N ILE A 25 -16.23 19.17 -9.66
CA ILE A 25 -16.51 18.36 -10.84
C ILE A 25 -17.35 17.15 -10.44
N ARG A 26 -18.52 17.06 -11.06
CA ARG A 26 -19.43 15.92 -10.88
C ARG A 26 -18.70 14.61 -11.18
N ASN A 27 -18.85 13.64 -10.29
CA ASN A 27 -18.28 12.29 -10.40
C ASN A 27 -16.74 12.21 -10.25
N ALA A 28 -16.03 13.31 -9.99
CA ALA A 28 -14.58 13.29 -9.74
C ALA A 28 -14.24 12.63 -8.39
N THR A 29 -15.12 12.76 -7.40
CA THR A 29 -14.98 12.16 -6.07
C THR A 29 -16.18 11.26 -5.77
N ALA A 30 -15.90 10.03 -5.32
CA ALA A 30 -16.88 9.18 -4.66
C ALA A 30 -16.57 9.08 -3.17
N ILE A 31 -17.57 9.36 -2.34
CA ILE A 31 -17.51 9.14 -0.90
C ILE A 31 -18.20 7.81 -0.62
N VAL A 32 -17.41 6.80 -0.27
CA VAL A 32 -17.93 5.46 0.01
C VAL A 32 -17.81 5.17 1.50
N SER A 33 -18.87 4.58 2.04
CA SER A 33 -18.82 3.98 3.36
C SER A 33 -18.31 2.56 3.20
N VAL A 34 -17.09 2.30 3.67
CA VAL A 34 -16.58 0.92 3.71
C VAL A 34 -17.03 0.29 5.03
N GLU A 35 -17.70 -0.86 4.88
CA GLU A 35 -18.09 -1.72 6.00
C GLU A 35 -16.98 -2.75 6.22
N GLY A 36 -16.57 -2.95 7.47
CA GLY A 36 -15.49 -3.87 7.79
C GLY A 36 -15.02 -3.70 9.22
N ASN A 37 -14.45 -4.77 9.77
CA ASN A 37 -13.85 -4.77 11.11
C ASN A 37 -12.92 -3.56 11.28
N ASP A 38 -13.05 -2.90 12.43
CA ASP A 38 -12.21 -1.81 12.94
C ASP A 38 -10.91 -1.60 12.13
N PRO A 39 -10.81 -0.51 11.33
CA PRO A 39 -9.64 -0.22 10.50
C PRO A 39 -8.32 -0.16 11.28
N ALA A 40 -8.37 0.07 12.60
CA ALA A 40 -7.18 0.05 13.45
C ALA A 40 -6.65 -1.37 13.69
N ASN A 41 -7.50 -2.39 13.52
CA ASN A 41 -7.26 -3.78 13.90
C ASN A 41 -7.24 -4.74 12.71
N TRP A 42 -7.68 -4.34 11.51
CA TRP A 42 -7.63 -5.17 10.31
C TRP A 42 -7.09 -4.42 9.09
N PHE A 43 -6.23 -5.08 8.32
CA PHE A 43 -5.73 -4.54 7.05
C PHE A 43 -6.81 -4.62 5.97
N GLN A 44 -7.15 -3.47 5.38
CA GLN A 44 -8.03 -3.37 4.22
C GLN A 44 -7.20 -3.16 2.95
N ARG A 45 -7.67 -3.68 1.82
CA ARG A 45 -7.01 -3.49 0.53
C ARG A 45 -7.69 -2.37 -0.24
N HIS A 46 -6.93 -1.33 -0.54
CA HIS A 46 -7.32 -0.30 -1.50
C HIS A 46 -6.48 -0.46 -2.78
N ARG A 47 -7.12 -0.36 -3.93
CA ARG A 47 -6.49 -0.44 -5.26
C ARG A 47 -7.09 0.63 -6.15
N PHE A 48 -6.28 1.20 -7.02
CA PHE A 48 -6.79 1.93 -8.17
C PHE A 48 -6.11 1.40 -9.44
N ASP A 49 -6.88 1.26 -10.51
CA ASP A 49 -6.39 0.97 -11.85
C ASP A 49 -6.41 2.26 -12.64
N TRP A 50 -5.29 2.57 -13.27
CA TRP A 50 -5.12 3.73 -14.13
C TRP A 50 -4.82 3.25 -15.55
N SER A 51 -5.77 3.51 -16.45
CA SER A 51 -5.65 3.25 -17.89
C SER A 51 -5.70 4.56 -18.66
N LYS A 52 -5.61 4.53 -19.98
CA LYS A 52 -5.78 5.75 -20.80
C LYS A 52 -7.25 6.19 -20.87
N GLU A 53 -8.17 5.26 -20.63
CA GLU A 53 -9.60 5.44 -20.81
C GLU A 53 -10.28 5.88 -19.51
N GLU A 54 -9.85 5.32 -18.38
CA GLU A 54 -10.48 5.56 -17.08
C GLU A 54 -9.58 5.25 -15.88
N LEU A 55 -10.03 5.77 -14.73
CA LEU A 55 -9.57 5.43 -13.40
C LEU A 55 -10.66 4.64 -12.68
N ARG A 56 -10.28 3.47 -12.15
CA ARG A 56 -11.17 2.60 -11.36
C ARG A 56 -10.62 2.42 -9.96
N PHE A 57 -11.47 2.47 -8.95
CA PHE A 57 -11.10 2.33 -7.54
C PHE A 57 -11.80 1.14 -6.92
N TYR A 58 -11.05 0.36 -6.13
CA TYR A 58 -11.53 -0.85 -5.50
C TYR A 58 -11.23 -0.85 -4.00
N HIS A 59 -12.10 -1.53 -3.26
CA HIS A 59 -11.90 -1.88 -1.85
C HIS A 59 -12.17 -3.36 -1.67
N ASN A 60 -11.19 -4.10 -1.15
CA ASN A 60 -11.23 -5.56 -0.99
C ASN A 60 -11.71 -6.30 -2.26
N GLY A 61 -11.22 -5.86 -3.43
CA GLY A 61 -11.56 -6.45 -4.73
C GLY A 61 -12.90 -6.00 -5.32
N SER A 62 -13.77 -5.35 -4.55
CA SER A 62 -15.03 -4.81 -5.07
C SER A 62 -14.81 -3.43 -5.70
N LEU A 63 -15.35 -3.23 -6.90
CA LEU A 63 -15.34 -1.93 -7.58
C LEU A 63 -16.20 -0.94 -6.79
N MET A 64 -15.60 0.18 -6.38
CA MET A 64 -16.23 1.22 -5.57
C MET A 64 -16.55 2.47 -6.39
N HIS A 65 -15.69 2.81 -7.36
CA HIS A 65 -15.88 3.99 -8.21
C HIS A 65 -15.14 3.83 -9.52
N ALA A 66 -15.67 4.42 -10.59
CA ALA A 66 -15.00 4.53 -11.87
C ALA A 66 -15.34 5.87 -12.53
N ASN A 67 -14.34 6.51 -13.14
CA ASN A 67 -14.54 7.74 -13.91
C ASN A 67 -13.44 7.93 -14.97
N ASN A 68 -13.74 8.75 -15.97
CA ASN A 68 -12.84 9.12 -17.06
C ASN A 68 -12.47 10.62 -17.03
N ILE A 69 -12.46 11.23 -15.84
CA ILE A 69 -12.29 12.67 -15.69
C ILE A 69 -10.81 12.99 -15.70
N ARG A 70 -10.34 13.77 -16.69
CA ARG A 70 -8.96 14.30 -16.74
C ARG A 70 -7.90 13.24 -16.41
N ILE A 71 -8.02 12.09 -17.07
CA ILE A 71 -7.10 10.97 -16.88
C ILE A 71 -5.67 11.43 -17.13
N PRO A 72 -4.76 11.30 -16.14
CA PRO A 72 -3.38 11.68 -16.33
C PRO A 72 -2.74 10.85 -17.46
N ASP A 73 -1.87 11.48 -18.23
CA ASP A 73 -1.12 10.87 -19.33
C ASP A 73 0.40 10.91 -19.10
N VAL A 74 0.85 11.57 -18.03
CA VAL A 74 2.26 11.67 -17.62
C VAL A 74 2.50 10.83 -16.38
N GLY A 75 3.63 10.09 -16.38
CA GLY A 75 4.07 9.29 -15.24
C GLY A 75 4.23 10.11 -13.96
N GLY A 76 3.75 9.57 -12.84
CA GLY A 76 3.78 10.20 -11.52
C GLY A 76 4.60 9.45 -10.49
N ARG A 77 4.43 9.84 -9.22
CA ARG A 77 5.02 9.15 -8.05
C ARG A 77 3.88 8.67 -7.15
N ALA A 78 3.99 7.47 -6.60
CA ALA A 78 3.11 7.03 -5.53
C ALA A 78 3.50 7.74 -4.22
N LEU A 79 2.52 8.37 -3.58
CA LEU A 79 2.71 9.09 -2.32
C LEU A 79 1.72 8.55 -1.30
N LEU A 80 2.20 8.34 -0.07
CA LEU A 80 1.37 7.95 1.06
C LEU A 80 1.71 8.85 2.23
N ASN A 81 0.70 9.46 2.84
CA ASN A 81 0.85 10.39 3.93
C ASN A 81 -0.22 10.17 5.01
N LEU A 82 0.08 10.66 6.21
CA LEU A 82 -0.84 10.75 7.33
C LEU A 82 -0.72 12.16 7.89
N TRP A 83 -1.80 12.93 7.80
CA TRP A 83 -1.85 14.31 8.25
C TRP A 83 -3.28 14.70 8.61
N ALA A 84 -3.40 15.75 9.42
CA ALA A 84 -4.66 16.39 9.78
C ALA A 84 -4.38 17.88 9.96
N ASP A 85 -5.32 18.73 9.55
CA ASP A 85 -5.17 20.19 9.56
C ASP A 85 -6.38 20.92 10.17
N GLY A 86 -7.41 20.20 10.64
CA GLY A 86 -8.64 20.78 11.17
C GLY A 86 -9.68 21.12 10.11
N GLY A 87 -9.40 20.88 8.84
CA GLY A 87 -10.34 21.10 7.75
C GLY A 87 -11.49 20.10 7.72
N ILE A 88 -12.49 20.38 6.89
CA ILE A 88 -13.69 19.54 6.73
C ILE A 88 -13.40 18.13 6.21
N TRP A 89 -12.23 17.94 5.59
CA TRP A 89 -11.82 16.66 5.00
C TRP A 89 -10.91 15.85 5.92
N SER A 90 -9.88 16.48 6.50
CA SER A 90 -8.88 15.79 7.31
C SER A 90 -9.26 15.69 8.80
N GLY A 91 -10.20 16.55 9.26
CA GLY A 91 -10.58 16.65 10.66
C GLY A 91 -9.49 17.25 11.54
N ALA A 92 -9.80 17.41 12.82
CA ALA A 92 -8.84 17.95 13.80
C ALA A 92 -7.71 16.94 14.08
N PRO A 93 -6.46 17.41 14.26
CA PRO A 93 -5.37 16.56 14.74
C PRO A 93 -5.72 15.85 16.06
N SER A 94 -5.31 14.59 16.19
CA SER A 94 -5.51 13.83 17.42
C SER A 94 -4.68 14.38 18.59
N THR A 95 -5.21 14.30 19.80
CA THR A 95 -4.46 14.57 21.04
C THR A 95 -3.54 13.42 21.47
N THR A 96 -3.57 12.30 20.73
CA THR A 96 -2.75 11.12 20.99
C THR A 96 -1.98 10.73 19.73
N ASN A 97 -0.97 9.86 19.89
CA ASN A 97 -0.24 9.30 18.76
C ASN A 97 -1.19 8.60 17.77
N VAL A 98 -0.98 8.84 16.49
CA VAL A 98 -1.69 8.21 15.38
C VAL A 98 -0.67 7.49 14.51
N TYR A 99 -0.97 6.25 14.13
CA TYR A 99 -0.09 5.42 13.32
C TYR A 99 -0.83 4.96 12.07
N MET A 100 -0.19 5.11 10.92
CA MET A 100 -0.59 4.45 9.68
C MET A 100 0.26 3.20 9.52
N ARG A 101 -0.39 2.03 9.45
CA ARG A 101 0.29 0.74 9.24
C ARG A 101 0.04 0.28 7.81
N VAL A 102 1.12 0.01 7.09
CA VAL A 102 1.08 -0.50 5.72
C VAL A 102 1.67 -1.89 5.72
N LYS A 103 0.88 -2.89 5.30
CA LYS A 103 1.37 -4.26 5.19
C LYS A 103 2.26 -4.44 3.97
N TYR A 104 1.80 -3.95 2.82
CA TYR A 104 2.53 -3.98 1.56
C TYR A 104 1.95 -2.92 0.60
N VAL A 105 2.76 -2.51 -0.37
CA VAL A 105 2.34 -1.71 -1.53
C VAL A 105 2.79 -2.46 -2.77
N ILE A 106 1.90 -2.60 -3.74
CA ILE A 106 2.18 -3.32 -4.98
C ILE A 106 1.79 -2.41 -6.13
N VAL A 107 2.68 -2.26 -7.11
CA VAL A 107 2.52 -1.36 -8.24
C VAL A 107 2.78 -2.14 -9.52
N TYR A 108 1.82 -2.07 -10.44
CA TYR A 108 1.90 -2.65 -11.77
C TYR A 108 2.00 -1.55 -12.81
N HIS A 109 2.77 -1.79 -13.87
CA HIS A 109 2.88 -0.85 -14.98
C HIS A 109 3.06 -1.62 -16.29
N ASN A 110 2.17 -1.37 -17.25
CA ASN A 110 2.16 -2.01 -18.58
C ASN A 110 2.17 -3.55 -18.52
N THR A 111 1.60 -4.13 -17.47
CA THR A 111 1.56 -5.58 -17.26
C THR A 111 0.45 -6.27 -18.03
N THR A 112 -0.36 -5.57 -18.83
CA THR A 112 -1.49 -6.20 -19.55
C THR A 112 -1.04 -7.36 -20.45
N ALA A 113 0.14 -7.24 -21.08
CA ALA A 113 0.74 -8.35 -21.83
C ALA A 113 1.18 -9.48 -20.88
N SER A 114 1.80 -9.15 -19.74
CA SER A 114 2.21 -10.12 -18.71
C SER A 114 1.01 -10.86 -18.09
N ASP A 115 -0.07 -10.15 -17.77
CA ASP A 115 -1.31 -10.67 -17.18
C ASP A 115 -2.01 -11.65 -18.12
N SER A 116 -1.96 -11.39 -19.42
CA SER A 116 -2.46 -12.30 -20.46
C SER A 116 -1.47 -13.40 -20.83
N GLY A 117 -0.28 -13.44 -20.21
CA GLY A 117 0.80 -14.38 -20.51
C GLY A 117 1.52 -14.13 -21.85
N GLN A 118 1.27 -12.97 -22.47
CA GLN A 118 1.75 -12.57 -23.79
C GLN A 118 3.02 -11.71 -23.75
N ASP A 119 3.53 -11.33 -22.58
CA ASP A 119 4.82 -10.62 -22.46
C ASP A 119 5.98 -11.60 -22.71
N VAL A 120 6.38 -11.68 -23.98
CA VAL A 120 7.51 -12.51 -24.44
C VAL A 120 8.80 -12.14 -23.71
N GLU A 121 9.04 -10.85 -23.45
CA GLU A 121 10.28 -10.41 -22.81
C GLU A 121 10.32 -10.81 -21.33
N PHE A 122 9.19 -10.68 -20.62
CA PHE A 122 9.03 -11.19 -19.26
C PHE A 122 9.17 -12.71 -19.20
N ASN A 123 8.50 -13.43 -20.08
CA ASN A 123 8.55 -14.89 -20.14
C ASN A 123 9.98 -15.38 -20.41
N ASP A 124 10.71 -14.72 -21.33
CA ASP A 124 12.09 -15.05 -21.64
C ASP A 124 13.03 -14.75 -20.46
N ARG A 125 12.84 -13.61 -19.77
CA ARG A 125 13.59 -13.29 -18.54
C ARG A 125 13.33 -14.33 -17.46
N CYS A 126 12.08 -14.73 -17.26
CA CYS A 126 11.68 -15.77 -16.32
C CYS A 126 12.35 -17.11 -16.66
N ALA A 127 12.29 -17.54 -17.91
CA ALA A 127 12.91 -18.79 -18.36
C ALA A 127 14.43 -18.79 -18.12
N ARG A 128 15.10 -17.67 -18.41
CA ARG A 128 16.54 -17.50 -18.10
C ARG A 128 16.85 -17.54 -16.61
N ALA A 129 15.91 -17.11 -15.76
CA ALA A 129 16.03 -17.18 -14.31
C ALA A 129 15.67 -18.57 -13.73
N GLY A 130 15.47 -19.59 -14.58
CA GLY A 130 15.16 -20.96 -14.16
C GLY A 130 13.67 -21.31 -14.20
N GLY A 131 12.82 -20.41 -14.71
CA GLY A 131 11.38 -20.59 -14.75
C GLY A 131 10.72 -20.44 -13.37
N PRO A 132 9.38 -20.54 -13.29
CA PRO A 132 8.66 -20.47 -12.01
C PRO A 132 9.15 -21.58 -11.06
N SER A 133 9.68 -21.22 -9.91
CA SER A 133 10.18 -22.14 -8.89
C SER A 133 9.99 -21.56 -7.48
N ASN A 134 10.47 -22.26 -6.44
CA ASN A 134 10.49 -21.72 -5.07
C ASN A 134 11.49 -20.56 -4.91
N GLU A 135 12.47 -20.42 -5.81
CA GLU A 135 13.51 -19.39 -5.75
C GLU A 135 13.28 -18.28 -6.80
N THR A 136 12.52 -18.58 -7.85
CA THR A 136 12.29 -17.69 -8.98
C THR A 136 10.79 -17.42 -9.13
N VAL A 137 10.38 -16.21 -8.75
CA VAL A 137 8.99 -15.76 -8.85
C VAL A 137 8.75 -15.16 -10.22
N CYS A 138 7.87 -15.79 -11.00
CA CYS A 138 7.49 -15.35 -12.35
C CYS A 138 5.98 -15.18 -12.46
N LEU A 139 5.38 -14.36 -11.61
CA LEU A 139 3.94 -14.17 -11.57
C LEU A 139 3.62 -12.69 -11.61
N ASP A 140 2.83 -12.29 -12.61
CA ASP A 140 2.04 -11.05 -12.59
C ASP A 140 0.60 -11.33 -12.12
N VAL A 141 0.15 -12.59 -12.25
CA VAL A 141 -1.27 -12.99 -12.20
C VAL A 141 -1.82 -13.44 -10.84
N PHE A 142 -1.00 -13.65 -9.80
CA PHE A 142 -1.47 -14.25 -8.52
C PHE A 142 -1.45 -13.32 -7.31
N VAL A 143 -1.17 -12.05 -7.49
CA VAL A 143 -1.20 -11.12 -6.36
C VAL A 143 -2.62 -10.73 -5.95
N GLU A 144 -3.61 -10.96 -6.81
CA GLU A 144 -5.01 -10.72 -6.48
C GLU A 144 -5.49 -11.56 -5.28
N ASP A 145 -4.95 -12.76 -5.07
CA ASP A 145 -5.30 -13.60 -3.92
C ASP A 145 -4.64 -13.15 -2.60
N GLY A 146 -3.82 -12.09 -2.62
CA GLY A 146 -3.12 -11.63 -1.43
C GLY A 146 -2.06 -12.60 -0.92
N ALA A 147 -1.63 -13.53 -1.77
CA ALA A 147 -0.40 -14.27 -1.57
C ALA A 147 0.77 -13.27 -1.66
N VAL A 148 1.12 -12.68 -0.52
CA VAL A 148 2.47 -12.17 -0.32
C VAL A 148 3.38 -13.37 -0.47
N ASP A 149 4.36 -13.27 -1.35
CA ASP A 149 5.42 -14.26 -1.40
C ASP A 149 6.01 -14.42 0.01
N PRO A 150 5.95 -15.61 0.64
CA PRO A 150 6.56 -15.83 1.95
C PRO A 150 8.08 -15.60 1.94
N SER A 151 8.71 -15.49 0.76
CA SER A 151 10.13 -15.20 0.59
C SER A 151 10.49 -13.70 0.67
N SER A 152 9.53 -12.78 0.49
CA SER A 152 9.77 -11.33 0.69
C SER A 152 9.72 -10.95 2.18
N ILE A 153 10.49 -11.66 3.00
CA ILE A 153 10.85 -11.18 4.32
C ILE A 153 11.93 -10.13 4.09
N GLY A 154 11.50 -8.86 4.01
CA GLY A 154 12.42 -7.78 4.32
C GLY A 154 13.00 -8.08 5.69
N THR A 155 14.32 -8.23 5.78
CA THR A 155 15.02 -8.34 7.06
C THR A 155 14.74 -7.07 7.84
N ALA A 156 13.68 -7.11 8.66
CA ALA A 156 13.54 -6.16 9.74
C ALA A 156 14.77 -6.38 10.61
N LEU A 157 15.71 -5.43 10.57
CA LEU A 157 16.75 -5.34 11.57
C LEU A 157 16.04 -5.13 12.91
N ALA A 158 15.70 -6.22 13.56
CA ALA A 158 15.25 -6.18 14.94
C ALA A 158 16.41 -5.56 15.73
N PRO A 159 16.17 -4.47 16.49
CA PRO A 159 17.22 -3.93 17.33
C PRO A 159 17.71 -5.06 18.24
N LEU A 160 19.03 -5.23 18.30
CA LEU A 160 19.66 -6.25 19.14
C LEU A 160 19.05 -6.14 20.54
N PRO A 161 18.47 -7.23 21.06
CA PRO A 161 17.77 -7.14 22.32
C PRO A 161 18.79 -6.81 23.43
N PHE A 162 18.39 -5.99 24.41
CA PHE A 162 19.28 -5.36 25.39
C PHE A 162 20.19 -6.33 26.16
N TRP A 163 19.71 -7.54 26.46
CA TRP A 163 20.50 -8.61 27.07
C TRP A 163 21.75 -9.05 26.28
N VAL A 164 21.77 -8.91 24.96
CA VAL A 164 22.94 -9.23 24.12
C VAL A 164 24.04 -8.20 24.31
N LEU A 165 23.68 -6.92 24.48
CA LEU A 165 24.62 -5.88 24.88
C LEU A 165 25.12 -6.16 26.31
N SER A 166 24.24 -6.49 27.26
CA SER A 166 24.64 -6.80 28.65
C SER A 166 25.61 -7.97 28.77
N LEU A 167 25.46 -9.01 27.95
CA LEU A 167 26.39 -10.14 27.90
C LEU A 167 27.77 -9.72 27.34
N LEU A 168 27.81 -8.83 26.35
CA LEU A 168 29.05 -8.26 25.81
C LEU A 168 29.81 -7.44 26.87
N TRP A 169 29.09 -6.66 27.69
CA TRP A 169 29.67 -5.93 28.82
C TRP A 169 30.16 -6.85 29.95
N LEU A 170 29.48 -7.97 30.21
CA LEU A 170 29.93 -8.98 31.19
C LEU A 170 31.22 -9.68 30.74
N VAL A 171 31.33 -10.06 29.47
CA VAL A 171 32.53 -10.72 28.95
C VAL A 171 33.72 -9.76 28.94
N LEU A 172 33.53 -8.50 28.52
CA LEU A 172 34.57 -7.46 28.61
C LEU A 172 34.96 -7.17 30.08
N GLY A 173 34.00 -7.09 30.99
CA GLY A 173 34.27 -6.87 32.42
C GLY A 173 35.09 -7.98 33.06
N VAL A 174 34.82 -9.24 32.70
CA VAL A 174 35.59 -10.39 33.21
C VAL A 174 37.04 -10.36 32.72
N ILE A 175 37.27 -10.04 31.44
CA ILE A 175 38.63 -9.95 30.86
C ILE A 175 39.47 -8.87 31.56
N PHE A 176 38.89 -7.72 31.91
CA PHE A 176 39.61 -6.64 32.60
C PHE A 176 39.88 -6.91 34.08
N THR A 177 39.18 -7.85 34.73
CA THR A 177 39.45 -8.24 36.13
C THR A 177 40.46 -9.37 36.29
N SER A 178 40.85 -10.02 35.19
CA SER A 178 41.80 -11.13 35.16
C SER A 178 43.15 -10.79 34.52
N LEU A 179 43.50 -9.49 34.42
CA LEU A 179 44.84 -8.99 34.08
C LEU A 179 45.46 -8.28 35.28
#